data_AF-A0A4Y1MS80-F1
#
_entry.id   AF-A0A4Y1MS80-F1
#
_cell.length_a   1.000
_cell.length_b   1.000
_cell.length_c   1.000
_cell.angle_alpha   90.00
_cell.angle_beta   90.00
_cell.angle_gamma   90.00
#
_symmetry.space_group_name_H-M   'P 1'
#
loop_
_entity.id
_entity.type
_entity.pdbx_description
1 polymer ?
#
loop_
_entity_poly.entity_id
_entity_poly.type
_entity_poly.pdbx_seq_one_letter_code
_entity_poly.pdbx_strand_id
1 'polypeptide(L)'
;MIGHEGAGIVREVEPEVQDLRPGDHVVFVFAGSCGHCRYCNRGRPNICEVTPPSRAAGTLLSGAVRMRWNGKRLHHFLGVSLFAQYSVVHRRSLVRIDPRCRWRMPR
;
A
#
# COMPACT_ATOMS: atom_id res chain seq x y z
N MET A 1 11.20 -3.01 6.56
CA MET A 1 10.77 -4.41 6.27
C MET A 1 10.60 -4.54 4.76
N ILE A 2 11.18 -5.55 4.12
CA ILE A 2 11.14 -5.70 2.65
C ILE A 2 9.86 -6.42 2.16
N GLY A 3 9.77 -6.68 0.86
CA GLY A 3 8.61 -7.31 0.20
C GLY A 3 7.69 -6.26 -0.42
N HIS A 4 7.40 -6.40 -1.72
CA HIS A 4 6.58 -5.44 -2.46
C HIS A 4 5.58 -6.08 -3.43
N GLU A 5 5.70 -7.38 -3.67
CA GLU A 5 4.74 -8.16 -4.43
C GLU A 5 3.91 -8.98 -3.46
N GLY A 6 2.59 -8.84 -3.56
CA GLY A 6 1.69 -9.58 -2.72
C GLY A 6 0.25 -9.14 -2.89
N ALA A 7 -0.59 -9.87 -2.20
CA ALA A 7 -2.00 -9.62 -2.13
C ALA A 7 -2.54 -10.02 -0.76
N GLY A 8 -3.70 -9.52 -0.41
CA GLY A 8 -4.27 -9.72 0.90
C GLY A 8 -5.75 -9.41 0.97
N ILE A 9 -6.23 -9.41 2.20
CA ILE A 9 -7.61 -9.09 2.55
C ILE A 9 -7.54 -7.85 3.43
N VAL A 10 -8.33 -6.83 3.10
CA VAL A 10 -8.43 -5.63 3.92
C VAL A 10 -8.93 -6.03 5.31
N ARG A 11 -8.15 -5.69 6.34
CA ARG A 11 -8.54 -5.96 7.73
C ARG A 11 -9.36 -4.81 8.33
N GLU A 12 -8.85 -3.59 8.17
CA GLU A 12 -9.38 -2.35 8.74
C GLU A 12 -9.11 -1.20 7.77
N VAL A 13 -9.93 -0.14 7.84
CA VAL A 13 -9.77 1.09 7.05
C VAL A 13 -10.00 2.31 7.94
N GLU A 14 -9.32 3.42 7.65
CA GLU A 14 -9.59 4.71 8.29
C GLU A 14 -10.92 5.30 7.77
N PRO A 15 -11.64 6.15 8.54
CA PRO A 15 -12.95 6.70 8.17
C PRO A 15 -13.00 7.40 6.81
N GLU A 16 -11.88 8.00 6.37
CA GLU A 16 -11.75 8.73 5.12
C GLU A 16 -11.68 7.81 3.89
N VAL A 17 -11.49 6.50 4.07
CA VAL A 17 -11.45 5.52 2.99
C VAL A 17 -12.87 5.03 2.68
N GLN A 18 -13.40 5.42 1.52
CA GLN A 18 -14.80 5.17 1.15
C GLN A 18 -14.99 4.01 0.16
N ASP A 19 -13.92 3.54 -0.46
CA ASP A 19 -13.96 2.61 -1.60
C ASP A 19 -13.24 1.27 -1.33
N LEU A 20 -12.87 1.03 -0.07
CA LEU A 20 -12.47 -0.27 0.46
C LEU A 20 -13.16 -0.51 1.79
N ARG A 21 -13.37 -1.78 2.13
CA ARG A 21 -13.90 -2.21 3.42
C ARG A 21 -13.24 -3.51 3.88
N PRO A 22 -13.31 -3.84 5.19
CA PRO A 22 -12.88 -5.14 5.68
C PRO A 22 -13.45 -6.29 4.86
N GLY A 23 -12.60 -7.27 4.52
CA GLY A 23 -12.96 -8.41 3.68
C GLY A 23 -12.69 -8.23 2.18
N ASP A 24 -12.46 -7.01 1.69
CA ASP A 24 -12.12 -6.81 0.28
C ASP A 24 -10.77 -7.46 -0.05
N HIS A 25 -10.71 -8.18 -1.17
CA HIS A 25 -9.47 -8.71 -1.70
C HIS A 25 -8.73 -7.62 -2.46
N VAL A 26 -7.43 -7.49 -2.21
CA VAL A 26 -6.59 -6.43 -2.77
C VAL A 26 -5.24 -6.96 -3.22
N VAL A 27 -4.68 -6.31 -4.25
CA VAL A 27 -3.26 -6.39 -4.57
C VAL A 27 -2.56 -5.10 -4.13
N PHE A 28 -1.31 -5.24 -3.72
CA PHE A 28 -0.49 -4.10 -3.33
C PHE A 28 0.20 -3.49 -4.55
N VAL A 29 0.26 -2.16 -4.60
CA VAL A 29 0.89 -1.42 -5.70
C VAL A 29 1.91 -0.47 -5.11
N PHE A 30 3.19 -0.79 -5.31
CA PHE A 30 4.30 0.06 -4.87
C PHE A 30 4.45 1.32 -5.76
N ALA A 31 4.11 1.20 -7.05
CA ALA A 31 4.02 2.32 -7.98
C ALA A 31 2.62 2.98 -7.91
N GLY A 32 2.23 3.43 -6.72
CA GLY A 32 0.90 3.99 -6.48
C GLY A 32 0.62 5.26 -7.28
N SER A 33 -0.65 5.71 -7.27
CA SER A 33 -1.11 6.93 -7.92
C SER A 33 -1.50 7.97 -6.89
N CYS A 34 -0.82 9.13 -6.84
CA CYS A 34 -1.24 10.23 -5.96
C CYS A 34 -2.54 10.90 -6.39
N GLY A 35 -2.97 10.71 -7.65
CA GLY A 35 -4.24 11.20 -8.17
C GLY A 35 -4.38 12.72 -8.32
N HIS A 36 -3.32 13.48 -8.07
CA HIS A 36 -3.36 14.96 -8.16
C HIS A 36 -2.15 15.59 -8.87
N CYS A 37 -1.04 14.87 -9.05
CA CYS A 37 0.11 15.41 -9.81
C CYS A 37 -0.19 15.45 -11.31
N ARG A 38 0.61 16.20 -12.07
CA ARG A 38 0.38 16.40 -13.52
C ARG A 38 0.26 15.10 -14.32
N TYR A 39 1.03 14.07 -13.95
CA TYR A 39 0.98 12.78 -14.63
C TYR A 39 -0.25 11.97 -14.25
N CYS A 40 -0.62 11.96 -12.97
CA CYS A 40 -1.84 11.28 -12.52
C CYS A 40 -3.08 11.91 -13.17
N ASN A 41 -3.15 13.25 -13.24
CA ASN A 41 -4.27 13.96 -13.86
C ASN A 41 -4.36 13.73 -15.38
N ARG A 42 -3.26 13.35 -16.04
CA ARG A 42 -3.22 12.99 -17.47
C ARG A 42 -3.39 11.50 -17.72
N GLY A 43 -3.82 10.72 -16.72
CA GLY A 43 -4.01 9.27 -16.88
C GLY A 43 -2.70 8.48 -16.99
N ARG A 44 -1.58 9.03 -16.48
CA ARG A 44 -0.26 8.38 -16.46
C ARG A 44 0.22 8.13 -15.03
N PRO A 45 -0.54 7.36 -14.21
CA PRO A 45 -0.21 7.15 -12.80
C PRO A 45 1.11 6.39 -12.57
N ASN A 46 1.54 5.60 -13.55
CA ASN A 46 2.77 4.81 -13.51
C ASN A 46 4.05 5.65 -13.37
N ILE A 47 3.99 6.94 -13.70
CA ILE A 47 5.10 7.91 -13.55
C ILE A 47 4.73 9.03 -12.57
N CYS A 48 4.02 8.69 -11.49
CA CYS A 48 3.67 9.62 -10.42
C CYS A 48 4.91 10.34 -9.86
N GLU A 49 4.79 11.65 -9.60
CA GLU A 49 5.87 12.47 -9.02
C GLU A 49 5.97 12.34 -7.50
N VAL A 50 4.89 11.94 -6.83
CA VAL A 50 4.81 11.94 -5.36
C VAL A 50 5.26 10.60 -4.77
N THR A 51 5.03 9.49 -5.47
CA THR A 51 5.38 8.17 -4.93
C THR A 51 6.88 7.90 -4.85
N PRO A 52 7.75 8.31 -5.80
CA PRO A 52 9.19 8.04 -5.68
C PRO A 52 9.84 8.69 -4.44
N PRO A 53 9.59 9.98 -4.12
CA PRO A 53 10.14 10.61 -2.92
C PRO A 53 9.74 9.90 -1.62
N SER A 54 8.45 9.56 -1.46
CA SER A 54 7.96 8.83 -0.26
C SER A 54 8.62 7.45 -0.12
N ARG A 55 8.77 6.72 -1.24
CA ARG A 55 9.44 5.42 -1.26
C ARG A 55 10.92 5.53 -0.88
N ALA A 56 11.62 6.54 -1.41
CA ALA A 56 13.02 6.81 -1.08
C ALA A 56 13.20 7.18 0.40
N ALA A 57 12.26 7.93 0.98
CA ALA A 57 12.24 8.28 2.40
C ALA A 57 11.88 7.09 3.33
N GLY A 58 11.42 5.97 2.77
CA GLY A 58 11.00 4.80 3.54
C GLY A 58 9.75 5.04 4.37
N THR A 59 8.81 5.83 3.84
CA THR A 59 7.54 6.22 4.50
C THR A 59 6.33 5.76 3.70
N LEU A 60 5.14 5.88 4.30
CA LEU A 60 3.88 5.89 3.54
C LEU A 60 3.72 7.20 2.77
N LEU A 61 2.78 7.26 1.82
CA LEU A 61 2.47 8.50 1.10
C LEU A 61 2.06 9.66 2.00
N SER A 62 1.53 9.37 3.19
CA SER A 62 1.23 10.36 4.23
C SER A 62 2.46 10.85 5.01
N GLY A 63 3.66 10.32 4.72
CA GLY A 63 4.88 10.56 5.48
C GLY A 63 5.03 9.70 6.74
N ALA A 64 3.99 8.96 7.13
CA ALA A 64 4.01 8.15 8.35
C ALA A 64 4.94 6.93 8.25
N VAL A 65 5.52 6.54 9.40
CA VAL A 65 6.18 5.24 9.62
C VAL A 65 5.38 4.51 10.69
N ARG A 66 4.78 3.37 10.31
CA ARG A 66 3.81 2.64 11.16
C ARG A 66 4.41 1.38 11.81
N MET A 67 5.56 0.92 11.34
CA MET A 67 6.21 -0.28 11.87
C MET A 67 7.28 0.05 12.89
N ARG A 68 7.39 -0.81 13.90
CA ARG A 68 8.46 -0.78 14.90
C ARG A 68 8.99 -2.18 15.14
N TRP A 69 10.26 -2.26 15.49
CA TRP A 69 10.91 -3.48 15.93
C TRP A 69 11.82 -3.13 17.11
N ASN A 70 11.66 -3.82 18.24
CA ASN A 70 12.40 -3.54 19.48
C ASN A 70 12.39 -2.05 19.85
N GLY A 71 11.22 -1.41 19.81
CA GLY A 71 11.02 0.01 20.12
C GLY A 71 11.50 0.99 19.04
N LYS A 72 12.36 0.57 18.11
CA LYS A 72 12.90 1.41 17.02
C LYS A 72 11.95 1.47 15.84
N ARG A 73 11.89 2.63 15.17
CA ARG A 73 11.13 2.79 13.92
C ARG A 73 11.73 1.90 12.84
N LEU A 74 10.87 1.21 12.09
CA LEU A 74 11.26 0.41 10.94
C LEU A 74 10.66 1.04 9.68
N HIS A 75 11.53 1.43 8.74
CA HIS A 75 11.10 2.05 7.49
C HIS A 75 10.26 1.10 6.63
N HIS A 76 9.34 1.72 5.89
CA HIS A 76 8.57 1.07 4.83
C HIS A 76 9.43 0.84 3.61
N PHE A 77 9.31 -0.34 3.00
CA PHE A 77 9.92 -0.67 1.73
C PHE A 77 8.88 -0.43 0.64
N LEU A 78 9.19 0.55 -0.20
CA LEU A 78 8.35 0.99 -1.31
C LEU A 78 6.89 1.32 -0.91
N GLY A 79 6.68 1.71 0.35
CA GLY A 79 5.36 2.09 0.89
C GLY A 79 4.39 0.92 1.13
N VAL A 80 4.84 -0.34 0.98
CA VAL A 80 3.96 -1.52 1.09
C VAL A 80 4.45 -2.57 2.09
N SER A 81 5.75 -2.86 2.16
CA SER A 81 6.35 -3.78 3.16
C SER A 81 5.54 -5.06 3.43
N LEU A 82 5.75 -6.10 2.62
CA LEU A 82 4.84 -7.26 2.58
C LEU A 82 5.37 -8.54 3.24
N PHE A 83 6.59 -8.55 3.78
CA PHE A 83 7.08 -9.71 4.53
C PHE A 83 6.67 -9.69 6.01
N ALA A 84 5.37 -9.49 6.25
CA ALA A 84 4.70 -9.69 7.53
C ALA A 84 3.27 -10.18 7.32
N GLN A 85 2.66 -10.69 8.39
CA GLN A 85 1.25 -11.11 8.37
C GLN A 85 0.28 -9.93 8.18
N TYR A 86 0.68 -8.72 8.58
CA TYR A 86 -0.09 -7.49 8.41
C TYR A 86 0.81 -6.36 7.93
N SER A 87 0.26 -5.49 7.08
CA SER A 87 0.90 -4.24 6.68
C SER A 87 -0.11 -3.10 6.71
N VAL A 88 0.36 -1.93 7.14
CA VAL A 88 -0.39 -0.68 7.07
C VAL A 88 0.14 0.09 5.87
N VAL A 89 -0.72 0.33 4.89
CA VAL A 89 -0.38 1.00 3.63
C VAL A 89 -1.30 2.19 3.38
N HIS A 90 -0.88 3.11 2.51
CA HIS A 90 -1.77 4.18 2.08
C HIS A 90 -2.86 3.60 1.15
N ARG A 91 -4.10 4.10 1.21
CA ARG A 91 -5.21 3.65 0.35
C ARG A 91 -4.84 3.57 -1.13
N ARG A 92 -4.09 4.56 -1.61
CA ARG A 92 -3.60 4.67 -3.00
C ARG A 92 -2.55 3.61 -3.42
N SER A 93 -2.12 2.76 -2.50
CA SER A 93 -1.23 1.62 -2.73
C SER A 93 -1.98 0.28 -2.77
N LEU A 94 -3.31 0.31 -2.83
CA LEU A 94 -4.16 -0.88 -2.92
C LEU A 94 -5.06 -0.78 -4.15
N VAL A 95 -5.23 -1.92 -4.83
CA VAL A 95 -6.24 -2.09 -5.88
C VAL A 95 -7.13 -3.25 -5.46
N ARG A 96 -8.44 -2.99 -5.37
CA ARG A 96 -9.44 -4.04 -5.13
C ARG A 96 -9.50 -4.96 -6.34
N ILE A 97 -9.57 -6.25 -6.09
CA ILE A 97 -9.68 -7.28 -7.11
C ILE A 97 -10.91 -8.16 -6.88
N ASP A 98 -11.22 -9.01 -7.85
CA ASP A 98 -12.26 -10.01 -7.73
C ASP A 98 -11.93 -11.01 -6.59
N PRO A 99 -12.85 -11.28 -5.66
CA PRO A 99 -12.61 -12.22 -4.56
C PRO A 99 -12.33 -13.66 -5.03
N ARG A 100 -12.70 -14.01 -6.27
CA ARG A 100 -12.41 -15.30 -6.90
C ARG A 100 -10.94 -15.47 -7.28
N CYS A 101 -10.17 -14.38 -7.40
CA CYS A 101 -8.71 -14.40 -7.51
C CYS A 101 -8.10 -14.78 -6.14
N ARG A 102 -8.35 -16.01 -5.70
CA ARG A 102 -7.99 -16.48 -4.36
C ARG A 102 -6.63 -17.15 -4.38
N TRP A 103 -5.68 -16.53 -3.68
CA TRP A 103 -4.44 -17.17 -3.25
C TRP A 103 -4.78 -18.08 -2.06
N ARG A 104 -4.55 -19.39 -2.20
CA ARG A 104 -4.65 -20.30 -1.06
C ARG A 104 -3.55 -19.94 -0.07
N MET A 105 -3.90 -19.34 1.07
CA MET A 105 -3.05 -19.45 2.25
C MET A 105 -3.06 -20.93 2.67
N PRO A 106 -1.89 -21.60 2.81
CA PRO A 106 -1.83 -22.85 3.54
C PRO A 106 -2.46 -22.61 4.91
N ARG A 107 -3.29 -23.54 5.37
CA ARG A 107 -3.79 -23.49 6.75
C ARG A 107 -2.63 -23.53 7.73
#